data_AF-A0A6S7H3X7-F1
#
_entry.id   AF-A0A6S7H3X7-F1
#
_cell.length_a   1.000
_cell.length_b   1.000
_cell.length_c   1.000
_cell.angle_alpha   90.00
_cell.angle_beta   90.00
_cell.angle_gamma   90.00
#
_symmetry.space_group_name_H-M   'P 1'
#
loop_
_entity.id
_entity.type
_entity.pdbx_description
1 polymer ?
#
loop_
_entity_poly.entity_id
_entity_poly.type
_entity_poly.pdbx_seq_one_letter_code
_entity_poly.pdbx_strand_id
1 'polypeptide(L)'
;MNNLELLIKKLEVLDIEINIIGDFNFDVGASPPNAPTKHFLDLCNLYQYHQLIKEPTRITERSSTTIDLFITNNPTIYDLSLAPWHIIEEYENDPNLAWDAWKTIFLKISDIHAPKRSRKIRNKHSPWLTPELKKLMFEKDRLKRIASKHDTEHNWS
;
A
#
# COMPACT_ATOMS: atom_id res chain seq x y z
N MET A 1 -4.60 -16.81 -12.17
CA MET A 1 -4.20 -15.42 -11.82
C MET A 1 -5.47 -14.60 -11.74
N ASN A 2 -5.76 -13.99 -10.59
CA ASN A 2 -7.04 -13.30 -10.34
C ASN A 2 -7.22 -12.10 -11.29
N ASN A 3 -8.46 -11.84 -11.72
CA ASN A 3 -8.80 -10.72 -12.62
C ASN A 3 -8.30 -9.35 -12.09
N LEU A 4 -8.29 -9.16 -10.78
CA LEU A 4 -7.77 -7.96 -10.12
C LEU A 4 -6.26 -7.77 -10.35
N GLU A 5 -5.47 -8.85 -10.27
CA GLU A 5 -4.02 -8.77 -10.49
C GLU A 5 -3.72 -8.40 -11.95
N LEU A 6 -4.53 -8.89 -12.90
CA LEU A 6 -4.41 -8.52 -14.31
C LEU A 6 -4.78 -7.05 -14.54
N LEU A 7 -5.82 -6.56 -13.88
CA LEU A 7 -6.24 -5.16 -13.92
C LEU A 7 -5.12 -4.24 -13.41
N ILE A 8 -4.60 -4.50 -12.20
CA ILE A 8 -3.53 -3.69 -11.59
C ILE A 8 -2.28 -3.68 -12.49
N LYS A 9 -1.89 -4.81 -13.07
CA LYS A 9 -0.76 -4.84 -14.03
C LYS A 9 -0.97 -4.00 -15.27
N LYS A 10 -2.18 -4.02 -15.84
CA LYS A 10 -2.49 -3.20 -17.02
C LYS A 10 -2.46 -1.72 -16.69
N LEU A 11 -2.98 -1.37 -15.52
CA LEU A 11 -3.02 -0.03 -14.96
C LEU A 11 -1.62 0.52 -14.69
N GLU A 12 -0.70 -0.30 -14.17
CA GLU A 12 0.69 0.08 -13.92
C GLU A 12 1.44 0.51 -15.20
N VAL A 13 1.15 -0.15 -16.33
CA VAL A 13 1.78 0.17 -17.63
C VAL A 13 1.40 1.57 -18.13
N LEU A 14 0.27 2.11 -17.67
CA LEU A 14 -0.22 3.41 -18.12
C LEU A 14 0.51 4.59 -17.46
N ASP A 15 1.20 4.37 -16.33
CA ASP A 15 1.92 5.41 -15.57
C ASP A 15 1.08 6.68 -15.32
N ILE A 16 -0.18 6.48 -14.93
CA ILE A 16 -1.12 7.54 -14.60
C ILE A 16 -1.51 7.48 -13.13
N GLU A 17 -2.07 8.59 -12.62
CA GLU A 17 -2.76 8.58 -11.33
C GLU A 17 -4.02 7.72 -11.43
N ILE A 18 -4.19 6.82 -10.46
CA ILE A 18 -5.28 5.85 -10.44
C ILE A 18 -5.97 5.89 -9.10
N ASN A 19 -7.28 6.13 -9.16
CA ASN A 19 -8.16 6.12 -8.01
C ASN A 19 -9.25 5.07 -8.25
N ILE A 20 -9.27 4.02 -7.42
CA ILE A 20 -10.26 2.93 -7.49
C ILE A 20 -11.13 3.02 -6.24
N ILE A 21 -12.44 3.16 -6.45
CA ILE A 21 -13.41 3.35 -5.37
C ILE A 21 -14.57 2.37 -5.58
N GLY A 22 -15.04 1.76 -4.50
CA GLY A 22 -16.24 0.93 -4.54
C GLY A 22 -16.38 -0.01 -3.36
N ASP A 23 -17.40 -0.86 -3.42
CA ASP A 23 -17.61 -1.96 -2.48
C ASP A 23 -16.80 -3.19 -2.94
N PHE A 24 -15.74 -3.51 -2.19
CA PHE A 24 -14.86 -4.64 -2.50
C PHE A 24 -15.27 -5.92 -1.79
N ASN A 25 -16.17 -5.84 -0.80
CA ASN A 25 -16.48 -6.93 0.12
C ASN A 25 -15.24 -7.60 0.76
N PHE A 26 -14.12 -6.88 0.83
CA PHE A 26 -12.90 -7.27 1.57
C PHE A 26 -12.85 -6.47 2.86
N ASP A 27 -13.14 -7.10 3.99
CA ASP A 27 -13.09 -6.41 5.28
C ASP A 27 -11.63 -6.18 5.71
N VAL A 28 -11.07 -5.01 5.36
CA VAL A 28 -9.69 -4.63 5.67
C VAL A 28 -9.49 -4.24 7.14
N GLY A 29 -10.58 -4.03 7.89
CA GLY A 29 -10.55 -3.74 9.32
C GLY A 29 -10.44 -5.00 10.19
N ALA A 30 -10.64 -6.18 9.62
CA ALA A 30 -10.56 -7.45 10.36
C ALA A 30 -9.13 -7.76 10.83
N SER A 31 -8.99 -8.16 12.09
CA SER A 31 -7.71 -8.60 12.67
C SER A 31 -7.86 -9.97 13.36
N PRO A 32 -7.27 -11.05 12.81
CA PRO A 32 -6.53 -11.10 11.55
C PRO A 32 -7.46 -11.06 10.31
N PRO A 33 -6.99 -10.53 9.17
CA PRO A 33 -7.77 -10.53 7.92
C PRO A 33 -7.94 -11.96 7.38
N ASN A 34 -9.07 -12.21 6.72
CA ASN A 34 -9.30 -13.48 6.01
C ASN A 34 -8.31 -13.63 4.84
N ALA A 35 -8.16 -14.86 4.31
CA ALA A 35 -7.18 -15.14 3.26
C ALA A 35 -7.37 -14.29 1.97
N PRO A 36 -8.60 -14.07 1.47
CA PRO A 36 -8.84 -13.18 0.34
C PRO A 36 -8.43 -11.72 0.59
N THR A 37 -8.85 -11.13 1.71
CA THR A 37 -8.50 -9.76 2.11
C THR A 37 -6.98 -9.63 2.27
N LYS A 38 -6.33 -10.62 2.91
CA LYS A 38 -4.87 -10.61 3.07
C LYS A 38 -4.16 -10.63 1.71
N HIS A 39 -4.59 -11.49 0.79
CA HIS A 39 -4.02 -11.55 -0.56
C HIS A 39 -4.20 -10.22 -1.31
N PHE A 40 -5.37 -9.59 -1.18
CA PHE A 40 -5.65 -8.27 -1.73
C PHE A 40 -4.71 -7.19 -1.14
N LEU A 41 -4.55 -7.14 0.18
CA LEU A 41 -3.62 -6.21 0.84
C LEU A 41 -2.17 -6.44 0.40
N ASP A 42 -1.74 -7.70 0.26
CA ASP A 42 -0.42 -8.07 -0.24
C ASP A 42 -0.20 -7.58 -1.69
N LEU A 43 -1.24 -7.65 -2.53
CA LEU A 43 -1.20 -7.11 -3.90
C LEU A 43 -1.09 -5.58 -3.88
N CYS A 44 -1.93 -4.88 -3.12
CA CYS A 44 -1.87 -3.42 -3.01
C CYS A 44 -0.48 -2.96 -2.57
N ASN A 45 0.09 -3.60 -1.54
CA ASN A 45 1.45 -3.32 -1.07
C ASN A 45 2.52 -3.56 -2.14
N LEU A 46 2.39 -4.63 -2.94
CA LEU A 46 3.34 -4.96 -4.00
C LEU A 46 3.39 -3.89 -5.10
N TYR A 47 2.23 -3.33 -5.46
CA TYR A 47 2.11 -2.30 -6.51
C TYR A 47 2.03 -0.87 -5.94
N GLN A 48 2.34 -0.67 -4.65
CA GLN A 48 2.34 0.65 -3.99
C GLN A 48 0.98 1.37 -4.01
N TYR A 49 -0.11 0.61 -4.03
CA TYR A 49 -1.46 1.13 -3.85
C TYR A 49 -1.79 1.23 -2.36
N HIS A 50 -2.43 2.32 -1.98
CA HIS A 50 -2.77 2.66 -0.60
C HIS A 50 -4.28 2.77 -0.45
N GLN A 51 -4.82 2.08 0.55
CA GLN A 51 -6.20 2.22 0.98
C GLN A 51 -6.31 3.40 1.94
N LEU A 52 -7.12 4.40 1.60
CA LEU A 52 -7.22 5.65 2.35
C LEU A 52 -8.25 5.62 3.49
N ILE A 53 -9.30 4.80 3.37
CA ILE A 53 -10.35 4.73 4.41
C ILE A 53 -9.85 3.84 5.56
N LYS A 54 -9.72 4.47 6.73
CA LYS A 54 -9.20 3.85 7.97
C LYS A 54 -10.30 3.46 8.96
N GLU A 55 -11.48 4.07 8.82
CA GLU A 55 -12.62 3.84 9.69
C GLU A 55 -13.65 2.91 9.04
N PRO A 56 -14.44 2.15 9.82
CA PRO A 56 -15.47 1.27 9.28
C PRO A 56 -16.52 2.02 8.47
N THR A 57 -16.82 1.50 7.28
CA THR A 57 -17.78 2.11 6.34
C THR A 57 -19.17 1.49 6.43
N ARG A 58 -19.25 0.22 6.85
CA ARG A 58 -20.50 -0.49 7.10
C ARG A 58 -20.60 -0.83 8.58
N ILE A 59 -21.46 -0.09 9.28
CA ILE A 59 -21.71 -0.25 10.72
C ILE A 59 -23.13 -0.78 10.91
N THR A 60 -23.26 -1.86 11.66
CA THR A 60 -24.53 -2.39 12.16
C THR A 60 -24.51 -2.43 13.68
N GLU A 61 -25.64 -2.70 14.32
CA GLU A 61 -25.72 -2.87 15.79
C GLU A 61 -24.73 -3.93 16.32
N ARG A 62 -24.35 -4.90 15.49
CA ARG A 62 -23.58 -6.08 15.91
C ARG A 62 -22.18 -6.16 15.31
N SER A 63 -21.88 -5.39 14.27
CA SER A 63 -20.64 -5.51 13.53
C SER A 63 -20.22 -4.18 12.91
N SER A 64 -18.92 -3.98 12.80
CA SER A 64 -18.31 -2.85 12.11
C SER A 64 -17.27 -3.37 11.14
N THR A 65 -17.45 -3.11 9.84
CA THR A 65 -16.60 -3.65 8.76
C THR A 65 -16.17 -2.54 7.81
N THR A 66 -14.95 -2.64 7.29
CA THR A 66 -14.39 -1.68 6.32
C THR A 66 -14.35 -2.35 4.95
N ILE A 67 -15.42 -2.22 4.18
CA ILE A 67 -15.59 -2.93 2.88
C ILE A 67 -15.70 -2.00 1.68
N ASP A 68 -16.10 -0.74 1.91
CA ASP A 68 -16.04 0.30 0.91
C ASP A 68 -14.62 0.88 0.93
N LEU A 69 -13.90 0.71 -0.17
CA LEU A 69 -12.47 1.04 -0.24
C LEU A 69 -12.23 2.21 -1.20
N PHE A 70 -11.23 3.01 -0.86
CA PHE A 70 -10.63 4.02 -1.72
C PHE A 70 -9.16 3.68 -1.85
N ILE A 71 -8.78 3.15 -3.01
CA ILE A 71 -7.43 2.71 -3.30
C ILE A 71 -6.79 3.69 -4.30
N THR A 72 -5.59 4.18 -3.99
CA THR A 72 -4.83 5.06 -4.88
C THR A 72 -3.36 4.69 -4.96
N ASN A 73 -2.73 4.91 -6.11
CA ASN A 73 -1.26 4.86 -6.25
C ASN A 73 -0.59 6.18 -5.85
N ASN A 74 -1.36 7.25 -5.58
CA ASN A 74 -0.84 8.56 -5.16
C ASN A 74 -1.58 9.12 -3.93
N PRO A 75 -1.37 8.54 -2.73
CA PRO A 75 -2.02 8.99 -1.51
C PRO A 75 -1.59 10.40 -1.06
N THR A 76 -0.45 10.91 -1.53
CA THR A 76 0.14 12.17 -1.09
C THR A 76 -0.72 13.38 -1.41
N ILE A 77 -1.40 13.37 -2.56
CA ILE A 77 -2.27 14.46 -2.99
C ILE A 77 -3.40 14.68 -1.97
N TYR A 78 -3.99 13.59 -1.47
CA TYR A 78 -5.09 13.65 -0.51
C TYR A 78 -4.62 14.14 0.85
N ASP A 79 -3.52 13.59 1.38
CA ASP A 79 -3.00 14.01 2.69
C ASP A 79 -2.53 15.47 2.68
N LEU A 80 -1.94 15.97 1.59
CA LEU A 80 -1.61 17.38 1.45
C LEU A 80 -2.87 18.26 1.34
N SER A 81 -3.90 17.81 0.63
CA SER A 81 -5.15 18.58 0.48
C SER A 81 -5.93 18.73 1.80
N LEU A 82 -5.81 17.75 2.70
CA LEU A 82 -6.47 17.73 4.01
C LEU A 82 -5.63 18.33 5.15
N ALA A 83 -4.39 18.73 4.87
CA ALA A 83 -3.53 19.28 5.89
C ALA A 83 -4.06 20.62 6.42
N PRO A 84 -3.88 20.93 7.72
CA PRO A 84 -4.45 22.13 8.35
C PRO A 84 -3.63 23.38 8.02
N TRP A 85 -3.61 23.77 6.74
CA TRP A 85 -2.80 24.91 6.26
C TRP A 85 -3.21 26.25 6.87
N HIS A 86 -4.47 26.39 7.31
CA HIS A 86 -4.98 27.60 7.98
C HIS A 86 -4.17 27.98 9.22
N ILE A 87 -3.48 27.04 9.88
CA ILE A 87 -2.60 27.31 11.02
C ILE A 87 -1.47 28.29 10.65
N ILE A 88 -1.05 28.31 9.37
CA ILE A 88 0.00 29.22 8.90
C ILE A 88 -0.49 30.67 8.91
N GLU A 89 -1.78 30.89 8.66
CA GLU A 89 -2.41 32.22 8.67
C GLU A 89 -2.41 32.82 10.08
N GLU A 90 -2.35 32.00 11.13
CA GLU A 90 -2.22 32.50 12.51
C GLU A 90 -0.87 33.21 12.78
N TYR A 91 0.14 33.00 11.93
CA TYR A 91 1.50 33.55 12.07
C TYR A 91 1.79 34.70 11.08
N GLU A 92 0.79 35.42 10.59
CA GLU A 92 0.92 36.51 9.61
C GLU A 92 2.05 37.53 9.91
N ASN A 93 2.32 37.80 11.18
CA ASN A 93 3.31 38.80 11.60
C ASN A 93 4.74 38.25 11.83
N ASP A 94 4.95 36.94 11.74
CA ASP A 94 6.26 36.31 11.91
C ASP A 94 6.52 35.27 10.80
N PRO A 95 7.21 35.66 9.72
CA PRO A 95 7.52 34.78 8.60
C PRO A 95 8.34 33.54 8.98
N ASN A 96 9.15 33.60 10.04
CA ASN A 96 9.95 32.44 10.47
C ASN A 96 9.06 31.39 11.13
N LEU A 97 8.11 31.82 11.98
CA LEU A 97 7.12 30.92 12.57
C LEU A 97 6.18 30.33 11.52
N ALA A 98 5.72 31.13 10.57
CA ALA A 98 4.91 30.66 9.45
C ALA A 98 5.65 29.59 8.61
N TRP A 99 6.94 29.83 8.33
CA TRP A 99 7.79 28.86 7.62
C TRP A 99 7.99 27.58 8.41
N ASP A 100 8.29 27.66 9.71
CA ASP A 100 8.50 26.48 10.54
C ASP A 100 7.21 25.66 10.69
N ALA A 101 6.04 26.31 10.81
CA ALA A 101 4.74 25.64 10.81
C ALA A 101 4.48 24.92 9.49
N TRP A 102 4.63 25.60 8.35
CA TRP A 102 4.49 25.01 7.02
C TRP A 102 5.43 23.82 6.84
N LYS A 103 6.72 24.01 7.13
CA LYS A 103 7.76 22.99 6.96
C LYS A 103 7.47 21.78 7.81
N THR A 104 7.01 21.98 9.04
CA THR A 104 6.66 20.88 9.96
C THR A 104 5.50 20.06 9.42
N ILE A 105 4.42 20.72 8.96
CA ILE A 105 3.26 20.04 8.37
C ILE A 105 3.65 19.28 7.10
N PHE A 106 4.35 19.96 6.19
CA PHE A 106 4.77 19.38 4.91
C PHE A 106 5.71 18.18 5.11
N LEU A 107 6.77 18.32 5.92
CA LEU A 107 7.72 17.24 6.14
C LEU A 107 7.07 16.04 6.84
N LYS A 108 6.14 16.28 7.77
CA LYS A 108 5.39 15.19 8.41
C LYS A 108 4.62 14.35 7.39
N ILE A 109 3.98 14.98 6.41
CA ILE A 109 3.25 14.27 5.34
C ILE A 109 4.24 13.65 4.35
N SER A 110 5.24 14.40 3.92
CA SER A 110 6.25 13.95 2.97
C SER A 110 7.03 12.74 3.49
N ASP A 111 7.38 12.68 4.77
CA ASP A 111 8.14 11.56 5.34
C ASP A 111 7.29 10.28 5.45
N ILE A 112 5.95 10.38 5.50
CA ILE A 112 5.05 9.23 5.43
C ILE A 112 5.06 8.64 4.02
N HIS A 113 4.96 9.49 3.00
CA HIS A 113 4.80 9.06 1.60
C HIS A 113 6.11 8.81 0.87
N ALA A 114 7.16 9.56 1.19
CA ALA A 114 8.50 9.48 0.62
C ALA A 114 9.58 9.33 1.71
N PRO A 115 9.50 8.29 2.56
CA PRO A 115 10.42 8.11 3.67
C PRO A 115 11.86 8.00 3.19
N LYS A 116 12.78 8.74 3.81
CA LYS A 116 14.21 8.63 3.54
C LYS A 116 14.73 7.28 4.04
N ARG A 117 14.84 6.29 3.16
CA ARG A 117 15.34 4.95 3.50
C ARG A 117 16.84 4.83 3.26
N SER A 118 17.61 4.65 4.33
CA SER A 118 19.03 4.31 4.25
C SER A 118 19.19 2.82 3.90
N ARG A 119 19.57 2.53 2.66
CA ARG A 119 19.86 1.16 2.22
C ARG A 119 21.37 0.94 2.20
N LYS A 120 21.87 -0.06 2.94
CA LYS A 120 23.25 -0.55 2.74
C LYS A 120 23.35 -1.08 1.31
N ILE A 121 24.14 -0.42 0.48
CA ILE A 121 24.42 -0.89 -0.88
C ILE A 121 25.30 -2.13 -0.74
N ARG A 122 24.70 -3.31 -0.84
CA ARG A 122 25.42 -4.55 -1.18
C ARG A 122 25.65 -4.51 -2.70
N ASN A 123 26.78 -5.06 -3.13
CA ASN A 123 27.37 -4.92 -4.47
C ASN A 123 26.37 -5.00 -5.64
N LYS A 124 26.69 -4.25 -6.72
CA LYS A 124 25.94 -3.97 -7.98
C LYS A 124 24.68 -4.82 -8.26
N HIS A 125 23.61 -4.11 -8.65
CA HIS A 125 22.37 -4.66 -9.20
C HIS A 125 22.67 -5.84 -10.14
N SER A 126 22.23 -7.05 -9.81
CA SER A 126 22.24 -8.19 -10.73
C SER A 126 21.27 -7.87 -11.87
N PRO A 127 21.74 -7.47 -13.07
CA PRO A 127 20.84 -7.02 -14.15
C PRO A 127 19.96 -8.16 -14.64
N TRP A 128 20.40 -9.39 -14.43
CA TRP A 128 19.65 -10.60 -14.71
C TRP A 128 18.53 -10.88 -13.69
N LEU A 129 18.48 -10.20 -12.54
CA LEU A 129 17.46 -10.43 -11.52
C LEU A 129 16.25 -9.51 -11.72
N THR A 130 15.50 -9.79 -12.79
CA THR A 130 14.28 -9.04 -13.15
C THR A 130 13.15 -9.24 -12.15
N PRO A 131 12.13 -8.36 -12.12
CA PRO A 131 10.92 -8.55 -11.31
C PRO A 131 10.23 -9.89 -11.56
N GLU A 132 10.18 -10.36 -12.81
CA GLU A 132 9.64 -11.68 -13.17
C GLU A 132 10.44 -12.81 -12.52
N LEU A 133 11.78 -12.72 -12.57
CA LEU A 133 12.66 -13.70 -11.94
C LEU A 133 12.50 -13.72 -10.42
N LYS A 134 12.35 -12.55 -9.78
CA LYS A 134 12.02 -12.49 -8.34
C LYS A 134 10.67 -13.12 -8.04
N LYS A 135 9.65 -12.89 -8.89
CA LYS A 135 8.32 -13.50 -8.74
C LYS A 135 8.41 -15.03 -8.80
N LEU A 136 9.17 -15.58 -9.76
CA LEU A 136 9.42 -17.02 -9.88
C LEU A 136 10.17 -17.58 -8.65
N MET A 137 11.16 -16.84 -8.15
CA MET A 137 11.89 -17.23 -6.93
C MET A 137 10.97 -17.31 -5.71
N PHE A 138 10.10 -16.30 -5.51
CA PHE A 138 9.15 -16.30 -4.41
C PHE A 138 8.11 -17.41 -4.51
N GLU A 139 7.62 -17.70 -5.71
CA GLU A 139 6.67 -18.79 -5.93
C GLU A 139 7.31 -20.15 -5.64
N LYS A 140 8.54 -20.38 -6.11
CA LYS A 140 9.31 -21.57 -5.78
C LYS A 140 9.51 -21.73 -4.27
N ASP A 141 9.93 -20.68 -3.56
CA ASP A 141 10.17 -20.73 -2.11
C ASP A 141 8.87 -20.90 -1.31
N ARG A 142 7.73 -20.42 -1.85
CA ARG A 142 6.39 -20.65 -1.30
C ARG A 142 5.98 -22.11 -1.48
N LEU A 143 6.11 -22.67 -2.69
CA LEU A 143 5.81 -24.08 -2.96
C LEU A 143 6.68 -25.00 -2.09
N LYS A 144 7.98 -24.70 -1.97
CA LYS A 144 8.88 -25.43 -1.08
C LYS A 144 8.42 -25.40 0.38
N ARG A 145 7.99 -24.24 0.90
CA ARG A 145 7.45 -24.12 2.27
C ARG A 145 6.15 -24.91 2.47
N ILE A 146 5.29 -24.97 1.46
CA ILE A 146 4.05 -25.75 1.49
C ILE A 146 4.39 -27.25 1.49
N ALA A 147 5.28 -27.68 0.59
CA ALA A 147 5.75 -29.07 0.50
C ALA A 147 6.44 -29.53 1.80
N SER A 148 7.29 -28.69 2.41
CA SER A 148 7.94 -29.00 3.68
C SER A 148 6.99 -29.01 4.89
N LYS A 149 5.78 -28.44 4.77
CA LYS A 149 4.74 -28.51 5.81
C LYS A 149 3.80 -29.70 5.64
N HIS A 150 3.63 -30.18 4.42
CA HIS A 150 2.80 -31.32 4.07
C HIS A 150 3.70 -32.41 3.48
N ASP A 151 4.47 -33.08 4.34
CA ASP A 151 5.47 -34.09 3.97
C ASP A 151 4.78 -35.33 3.37
N THR A 152 4.49 -35.25 2.08
CA THR A 152 3.90 -36.32 1.28
C THR A 152 4.74 -36.45 0.02
N GLU A 153 5.24 -37.66 -0.23
CA GLU A 153 6.23 -38.02 -1.26
C GLU A 153 5.85 -37.63 -2.70
N HIS A 154 4.63 -37.14 -2.93
CA HIS A 154 4.12 -36.78 -4.26
C HIS A 154 4.40 -35.31 -4.69
N ASN A 155 4.96 -34.47 -3.82
CA ASN A 155 5.19 -33.04 -4.10
C ASN A 155 6.56 -32.71 -4.74
N TRP A 156 7.32 -33.74 -5.16
CA TRP A 156 8.67 -33.59 -5.73
C TRP A 156 8.78 -34.02 -7.20
N SER A 157 7.67 -34.31 -7.86
CA SER A 157 7.59 -34.55 -9.31
C SER A 157 7.16 -33.31 -10.07
#